data_AF-A0A3A1Y3X7-F1
#
_entry.id   AF-A0A3A1Y3X7-F1
#
_cell.length_a   1.000
_cell.length_b   1.000
_cell.length_c   1.000
_cell.angle_alpha   90.00
_cell.angle_beta   90.00
_cell.angle_gamma   90.00
#
_symmetry.space_group_name_H-M   'P 1'
#
loop_
_entity.id
_entity.type
_entity.pdbx_description
1 polymer ?
#
loop_
_entity_poly.entity_id
_entity_poly.type
_entity_poly.pdbx_seq_one_letter_code
_entity_poly.pdbx_strand_id
1 'polypeptide(L)'
;MTIILGLDPGSRHTGYGIIAKKGSRLEYITSGVISVKGSEINSRLPLIYLQLQEIIATYQPQHMVVEQVFIAENPQAAIKLGMARGIAILAGSLGKAEIFELSARQAKKFVTGIGNAKKEQVNNMVCRLLNLTEKPKLDASDALALAISHAHTLNARRLVQKQQDQLQIFDKRTQKGLANTSANLAQLADHRPNSADFTNIKINAGRFKVKSGKATNRSKLEERIKQLLETRKK
;
A
#
# COMPACT_ATOMS: atom_id res chain seq x y z
N MET A 1 7.36 -10.76 -8.50
CA MET A 1 8.63 -10.55 -7.76
C MET A 1 8.99 -9.09 -7.97
N THR A 2 9.45 -8.40 -6.94
CA THR A 2 9.80 -6.96 -7.03
C THR A 2 11.23 -6.80 -6.57
N ILE A 3 12.10 -6.29 -7.44
CA ILE A 3 13.49 -5.93 -7.17
C ILE A 3 13.49 -4.52 -6.59
N ILE A 4 14.14 -4.37 -5.44
CA ILE A 4 14.21 -3.14 -4.67
C ILE A 4 15.68 -2.79 -4.47
N LEU A 5 16.06 -1.60 -4.90
CA LEU A 5 17.37 -1.01 -4.67
C LEU A 5 17.28 -0.01 -3.50
N GLY A 6 18.02 -0.25 -2.42
CA GLY A 6 18.26 0.73 -1.36
C GLY A 6 19.58 1.47 -1.59
N LEU A 7 19.59 2.77 -1.29
CA LEU A 7 20.76 3.64 -1.43
C LEU A 7 20.96 4.52 -0.19
N ASP A 8 22.17 4.47 0.35
CA ASP A 8 22.72 5.43 1.32
C ASP A 8 23.77 6.30 0.59
N PRO A 9 23.35 7.41 -0.03
CA PRO A 9 24.21 8.20 -0.90
C PRO A 9 25.21 9.04 -0.10
N GLY A 10 26.47 9.07 -0.53
CA GLY A 10 27.49 9.95 0.01
C GLY A 10 28.44 10.45 -1.07
N SER A 11 29.08 11.60 -0.83
CA SER A 11 29.96 12.21 -1.86
C SER A 11 31.24 11.43 -2.14
N ARG A 12 31.61 10.47 -1.27
CA ARG A 12 32.80 9.60 -1.40
C ARG A 12 32.45 8.12 -1.40
N HIS A 13 31.55 7.75 -0.50
CA HIS A 13 31.07 6.38 -0.33
C HIS A 13 29.55 6.42 -0.47
N THR A 14 29.01 5.64 -1.39
CA THR A 14 27.58 5.44 -1.56
C THR A 14 27.29 3.96 -1.36
N GLY A 15 26.60 3.63 -0.26
CA GLY A 15 26.15 2.27 0.01
C GLY A 15 24.99 1.90 -0.91
N TYR A 16 25.00 0.68 -1.44
CA TYR A 16 23.86 0.13 -2.17
C TYR A 16 23.54 -1.30 -1.71
N GLY A 17 22.26 -1.64 -1.77
CA GLY A 17 21.77 -2.98 -1.46
C GLY A 17 20.57 -3.32 -2.32
N ILE A 18 20.58 -4.50 -2.93
CA ILE A 18 19.52 -4.98 -3.82
C ILE A 18 18.94 -6.26 -3.25
N ILE A 19 17.62 -6.26 -3.11
CA ILE A 19 16.86 -7.42 -2.66
C ILE A 19 15.70 -7.71 -3.62
N ALA A 20 15.28 -8.96 -3.68
CA ALA A 20 14.04 -9.35 -4.28
C ALA A 20 12.97 -9.62 -3.23
N LYS A 21 11.76 -9.14 -3.49
CA LYS A 21 10.57 -9.42 -2.71
C LYS A 21 9.66 -10.39 -3.46
N LYS A 22 9.34 -11.53 -2.83
CA LYS A 22 8.37 -12.51 -3.32
C LYS A 22 7.32 -12.81 -2.25
N GLY A 23 6.20 -12.09 -2.29
CA GLY A 23 5.18 -12.16 -1.25
C GLY A 23 5.74 -11.67 0.09
N SER A 24 5.75 -12.54 1.11
CA SER A 24 6.34 -12.25 2.41
C SER A 24 7.86 -12.48 2.47
N ARG A 25 8.45 -13.21 1.52
CA ARG A 25 9.87 -13.56 1.52
C ARG A 25 10.72 -12.45 0.91
N LEU A 26 11.88 -12.25 1.50
CA LEU A 26 12.96 -11.39 1.01
C LEU A 26 14.14 -12.29 0.62
N GLU A 27 14.75 -11.98 -0.52
CA GLU A 27 15.92 -12.66 -1.04
C GLU A 27 17.00 -11.63 -1.31
N TYR A 28 18.21 -11.88 -0.84
CA TYR A 28 19.37 -11.06 -1.15
C TYR A 28 19.79 -11.26 -2.61
N ILE A 29 20.07 -10.17 -3.33
CA ILE A 29 20.65 -10.23 -4.68
C ILE A 29 22.12 -9.82 -4.61
N THR A 30 22.39 -8.59 -4.21
CA THR A 30 23.75 -8.06 -4.12
C THR A 30 23.80 -6.82 -3.22
N SER A 31 24.99 -6.44 -2.78
CA SER A 31 25.23 -5.19 -2.05
C SER A 31 26.68 -4.78 -2.17
N GLY A 32 26.95 -3.51 -1.94
CA GLY A 32 28.30 -2.99 -2.00
C GLY A 32 28.37 -1.51 -1.65
N VAL A 33 29.55 -0.95 -1.90
CA VAL A 33 29.84 0.47 -1.67
C VAL A 33 30.55 1.02 -2.88
N ILE A 34 29.90 1.96 -3.56
CA ILE A 34 30.53 2.76 -4.60
C ILE A 34 31.52 3.71 -3.91
N SER A 35 32.81 3.49 -4.16
CA SER A 35 33.89 4.27 -3.54
C SER A 35 34.63 5.04 -4.62
N VAL A 36 34.47 6.36 -4.62
CA VAL A 36 35.06 7.23 -5.65
C VAL A 36 36.25 8.02 -5.10
N LYS A 37 37.34 8.01 -5.86
CA LYS A 37 38.55 8.80 -5.56
C LYS A 37 38.45 10.16 -6.27
N GLY A 38 39.16 11.15 -5.72
CA GLY A 38 39.16 12.53 -6.24
C GLY A 38 39.17 13.56 -5.12
N SER A 39 39.84 14.69 -5.38
CA SER A 39 39.85 15.86 -4.50
C SER A 39 38.51 16.59 -4.54
N GLU A 40 38.08 16.96 -5.75
CA GLU A 40 36.90 17.76 -5.99
C GLU A 40 35.60 16.96 -6.04
N ILE A 41 34.48 17.58 -5.72
CA ILE A 41 33.16 16.94 -5.84
C ILE A 41 32.73 16.81 -7.30
N ASN A 42 33.08 17.79 -8.13
CA ASN A 42 32.72 17.84 -9.55
C ASN A 42 33.31 16.67 -10.35
N SER A 43 34.47 16.14 -9.93
CA SER A 43 35.07 14.94 -10.54
C SER A 43 34.49 13.63 -10.00
N ARG A 44 33.90 13.64 -8.79
CA ARG A 44 33.32 12.45 -8.14
C ARG A 44 31.88 12.18 -8.57
N LEU A 45 31.06 13.21 -8.73
CA LEU A 45 29.64 13.05 -9.08
C LEU A 45 29.40 12.26 -10.38
N PRO A 46 30.14 12.49 -11.49
CA PRO A 46 29.99 11.68 -12.70
C PRO A 46 30.33 10.20 -12.47
N LEU A 47 31.34 9.91 -11.66
CA LEU A 47 31.74 8.53 -11.33
C LEU A 47 30.68 7.81 -10.50
N ILE A 48 30.02 8.52 -9.58
CA ILE A 48 28.88 7.98 -8.81
C ILE A 48 27.71 7.70 -9.77
N TYR A 49 27.39 8.65 -10.65
CA TYR A 49 26.31 8.50 -11.63
C TYR A 49 26.52 7.27 -12.52
N LEU A 50 27.70 7.13 -13.13
CA LEU A 50 28.02 6.04 -14.06
C LEU A 50 27.93 4.67 -13.38
N GLN A 51 28.47 4.52 -12.17
CA GLN A 51 28.39 3.27 -11.42
C GLN A 51 26.94 2.94 -11.01
N LEU A 52 26.14 3.95 -10.63
CA LEU A 52 24.72 3.73 -10.35
C LEU A 52 23.97 3.32 -11.61
N GLN A 53 24.25 3.93 -12.76
CA GLN A 53 23.65 3.54 -14.04
C GLN A 53 23.96 2.09 -14.39
N GLU A 54 25.20 1.64 -14.19
CA GLU A 54 25.59 0.25 -14.41
C GLU A 54 24.79 -0.72 -13.52
N ILE A 55 24.68 -0.42 -12.23
CA ILE A 55 23.90 -1.21 -11.28
C ILE A 55 22.42 -1.24 -11.69
N ILE A 56 21.84 -0.08 -12.01
CA ILE A 56 20.42 0.03 -12.37
C ILE A 56 20.14 -0.70 -13.69
N ALA A 57 21.03 -0.59 -14.69
CA ALA A 57 20.89 -1.30 -15.96
C ALA A 57 21.01 -2.82 -15.79
N THR A 58 21.90 -3.27 -14.91
CA THR A 58 22.13 -4.70 -14.63
C THR A 58 20.95 -5.34 -13.91
N TYR A 59 20.43 -4.69 -12.87
CA TYR A 59 19.44 -5.31 -11.98
C TYR A 59 18.01 -4.85 -12.23
N GLN A 60 17.80 -3.78 -13.02
CA GLN A 60 16.50 -3.23 -13.39
C GLN A 60 15.52 -3.14 -12.21
N PRO A 61 15.89 -2.44 -11.11
CA PRO A 61 15.04 -2.36 -9.94
C PRO A 61 13.73 -1.65 -10.27
N GLN A 62 12.60 -2.23 -9.88
CA GLN A 62 11.31 -1.55 -10.03
C GLN A 62 11.18 -0.40 -9.03
N HIS A 63 11.69 -0.58 -7.81
CA HIS A 63 11.65 0.44 -6.76
C HIS A 63 13.06 0.81 -6.34
N MET A 64 13.31 2.11 -6.13
CA MET A 64 14.53 2.62 -5.53
C MET A 64 14.20 3.41 -4.28
N VAL A 65 14.90 3.14 -3.18
CA VAL A 65 14.70 3.76 -1.88
C VAL A 65 15.97 4.51 -1.51
N VAL A 66 15.86 5.82 -1.30
CA VAL A 66 17.01 6.68 -1.01
C VAL A 66 16.88 7.23 0.40
N GLU A 67 17.99 7.26 1.13
CA GLU A 67 18.00 7.87 2.46
C GLU A 67 17.61 9.36 2.42
N GLN A 68 16.77 9.78 3.37
CA GLN A 68 16.47 11.18 3.62
C GLN A 68 17.61 11.86 4.39
N VAL A 69 18.00 13.03 3.92
CA VAL A 69 19.01 13.86 4.58
C VAL A 69 18.33 14.70 5.66
N PHE A 70 18.87 14.68 6.89
CA PHE A 70 18.48 15.61 7.96
C PHE A 70 19.37 16.85 7.97
N ILE A 71 18.90 17.89 8.67
CA ILE A 71 19.65 19.12 8.93
C ILE A 71 21.02 18.75 9.50
N ALA A 72 22.06 18.93 8.69
CA ALA A 72 23.43 18.64 9.11
C ALA A 72 23.99 19.85 9.88
N GLU A 73 24.75 19.58 10.93
CA GLU A 73 25.47 20.61 11.70
C GLU A 73 26.49 21.37 10.83
N ASN A 74 26.99 20.74 9.77
CA ASN A 74 27.91 21.33 8.80
C ASN A 74 27.21 21.58 7.43
N PRO A 75 26.90 22.85 7.10
CA PRO A 75 26.23 23.20 5.84
C PRO A 75 26.97 22.75 4.58
N GLN A 76 28.31 22.82 4.56
CA GLN A 76 29.09 22.43 3.39
C GLN A 76 29.02 20.92 3.14
N ALA A 77 29.05 20.12 4.21
CA ALA A 77 28.87 18.68 4.10
C ALA A 77 27.44 18.34 3.62
N ALA A 78 26.44 19.06 4.12
CA ALA A 78 25.04 18.93 3.72
C ALA A 78 24.86 19.18 2.21
N ILE A 79 25.46 20.24 1.68
CA ILE A 79 25.38 20.57 0.25
C ILE A 79 26.02 19.45 -0.59
N LYS A 80 27.21 18.99 -0.21
CA LYS A 80 27.92 17.90 -0.91
C LYS A 80 27.12 16.60 -0.90
N LEU A 81 26.48 16.29 0.22
CA LEU A 81 25.58 15.15 0.36
C LEU A 81 24.33 15.31 -0.51
N GLY A 82 23.72 16.49 -0.50
CA GLY A 82 22.56 16.83 -1.34
C GLY A 82 22.84 16.67 -2.82
N MET A 83 24.02 17.09 -3.29
CA MET A 83 24.46 16.88 -4.68
C MET A 83 24.57 15.39 -5.03
N ALA A 84 25.25 14.59 -4.19
CA ALA A 84 25.38 13.15 -4.42
C ALA A 84 24.03 12.43 -4.41
N ARG A 85 23.14 12.81 -3.49
CA ARG A 85 21.76 12.32 -3.41
C ARG A 85 20.95 12.69 -4.65
N GLY A 86 21.06 13.93 -5.13
CA GLY A 86 20.39 14.38 -6.34
C GLY A 86 20.78 13.53 -7.56
N ILE A 87 22.08 13.24 -7.69
CA ILE A 87 22.59 12.33 -8.73
C ILE A 87 22.00 10.92 -8.58
N ALA A 88 21.90 10.39 -7.36
CA ALA A 88 21.32 9.07 -7.13
C ALA A 88 19.84 9.00 -7.54
N ILE A 89 19.05 10.01 -7.17
CA ILE A 89 17.62 10.11 -7.55
C ILE A 89 17.47 10.22 -9.07
N LEU A 90 18.29 11.07 -9.71
CA LEU A 90 18.30 11.22 -11.17
C LEU A 90 18.60 9.89 -11.86
N ALA A 91 19.62 9.16 -11.40
CA ALA A 91 20.00 7.87 -11.96
C ALA A 91 18.84 6.85 -11.89
N GLY A 92 18.18 6.73 -10.73
CA GLY A 92 17.02 5.86 -10.57
C GLY A 92 15.83 6.25 -11.44
N SER A 93 15.55 7.55 -11.51
CA SER A 93 14.43 8.08 -12.30
C SER A 93 14.61 7.82 -13.81
N LEU A 94 15.82 8.05 -14.34
CA LEU A 94 16.16 7.72 -15.72
C LEU A 94 16.11 6.21 -15.99
N GLY A 95 16.44 5.40 -14.99
CA GLY A 95 16.27 3.95 -14.99
C GLY A 95 14.83 3.46 -14.85
N LYS A 96 13.83 4.38 -14.79
CA LYS A 96 12.40 4.09 -14.64
C LYS A 96 12.03 3.39 -13.33
N ALA A 97 12.87 3.48 -12.30
CA ALA A 97 12.53 3.01 -10.97
C ALA A 97 11.57 4.00 -10.28
N GLU A 98 10.58 3.49 -9.54
CA GLU A 98 9.76 4.32 -8.65
C GLU A 98 10.58 4.72 -7.42
N ILE A 99 10.69 6.02 -7.17
CA ILE A 99 11.58 6.57 -6.14
C ILE A 99 10.82 6.75 -4.82
N PHE A 100 11.40 6.24 -3.75
CA PHE A 100 10.91 6.36 -2.39
C PHE A 100 11.99 6.94 -1.48
N GLU A 101 11.55 7.57 -0.41
CA GLU A 101 12.44 8.15 0.58
C GLU A 101 12.14 7.60 1.97
N LEU A 102 13.20 7.28 2.71
CA LEU A 102 13.10 6.83 4.09
C LEU A 102 14.22 7.46 4.94
N SER A 103 13.89 7.87 6.15
CA SER A 103 14.89 8.29 7.13
C SER A 103 15.66 7.10 7.69
N ALA A 104 16.94 7.29 8.03
CA ALA A 104 17.72 6.30 8.79
C ALA A 104 16.99 5.83 10.06
N ARG A 105 16.32 6.75 10.78
CA ARG A 105 15.56 6.39 11.98
C ARG A 105 14.40 5.45 11.68
N GLN A 106 13.67 5.67 10.58
CA GLN A 106 12.61 4.76 10.14
C GLN A 106 13.20 3.41 9.77
N ALA A 107 14.27 3.37 8.97
CA ALA A 107 14.90 2.12 8.57
C ALA A 107 15.40 1.30 9.78
N LYS A 108 16.10 1.96 10.71
CA LYS A 108 16.54 1.35 11.98
C LYS A 108 15.38 0.80 12.78
N LYS A 109 14.29 1.58 12.92
CA LYS A 109 13.10 1.14 13.66
C LYS A 109 12.45 -0.07 13.00
N PHE A 110 12.35 -0.10 11.68
CA PHE A 110 11.77 -1.23 10.95
C PHE A 110 12.60 -2.51 11.10
N VAL A 111 13.92 -2.40 10.99
CA VAL A 111 14.81 -3.56 11.00
C VAL A 111 15.08 -4.08 12.41
N THR A 112 15.18 -3.20 13.41
CA THR A 112 15.62 -3.55 14.77
C THR A 112 14.54 -3.39 15.84
N GLY A 113 13.40 -2.77 15.52
CA GLY A 113 12.38 -2.34 16.48
C GLY A 113 12.72 -1.02 17.20
N ILE A 114 13.97 -0.55 17.12
CA ILE A 114 14.47 0.62 17.87
C ILE A 114 15.00 1.67 16.87
N GLY A 115 14.45 2.88 16.90
CA GLY A 115 14.84 3.94 15.96
C GLY A 115 16.28 4.45 16.11
N ASN A 116 16.84 4.35 17.31
CA ASN A 116 18.20 4.81 17.63
C ASN A 116 19.20 3.64 17.75
N ALA A 117 18.92 2.51 17.10
CA ALA A 117 19.83 1.36 17.12
C ALA A 117 21.23 1.71 16.59
N LYS A 118 22.25 1.05 17.17
CA LYS A 118 23.64 1.16 16.71
C LYS A 118 23.81 0.50 15.34
N LYS A 119 24.75 0.99 14.52
CA LYS A 119 25.01 0.45 13.16
C LYS A 119 25.26 -1.06 13.16
N GLU A 120 25.98 -1.57 14.15
CA GLU A 120 26.24 -3.02 14.31
C GLU A 120 24.96 -3.84 14.54
N GLN A 121 23.99 -3.30 15.28
CA GLN A 121 22.71 -3.97 15.52
C GLN A 121 21.90 -4.06 14.24
N VAL A 122 21.89 -2.99 13.43
CA VAL A 122 21.28 -2.99 12.10
C VAL A 122 21.94 -4.04 11.22
N ASN A 123 23.27 -4.09 11.19
CA ASN A 123 24.04 -5.06 10.40
C ASN A 123 23.71 -6.51 10.75
N ASN A 124 23.70 -6.84 12.05
CA ASN A 124 23.32 -8.18 12.51
C ASN A 124 21.88 -8.53 12.12
N MET A 125 20.96 -7.57 12.19
CA MET A 125 19.56 -7.79 11.80
C MET A 125 19.40 -7.95 10.30
N VAL A 126 20.12 -7.17 9.48
CA VAL A 126 20.14 -7.34 8.02
C VAL A 126 20.61 -8.74 7.65
N CYS A 127 21.68 -9.24 8.27
CA CYS A 127 22.17 -10.60 8.04
C CYS A 127 21.10 -11.65 8.36
N ARG A 128 20.38 -11.50 9.48
CA ARG A 128 19.29 -12.41 9.87
C ARG A 128 18.10 -12.36 8.92
N LEU A 129 17.66 -11.17 8.53
CA LEU A 129 16.48 -10.98 7.68
C LEU A 129 16.71 -11.46 6.24
N LEU A 130 17.95 -11.45 5.78
CA LEU A 130 18.35 -11.87 4.44
C LEU A 130 19.11 -13.20 4.41
N ASN A 131 19.25 -13.88 5.55
CA ASN A 131 20.02 -15.13 5.72
C ASN A 131 21.45 -15.05 5.14
N LEU A 132 22.16 -13.94 5.40
CA LEU A 132 23.54 -13.76 4.95
C LEU A 132 24.51 -14.54 5.84
N THR A 133 25.45 -15.24 5.22
CA THR A 133 26.54 -15.94 5.90
C THR A 133 27.66 -14.99 6.32
N GLU A 134 27.86 -13.91 5.57
CA GLU A 134 28.89 -12.91 5.82
C GLU A 134 28.28 -11.53 6.09
N LYS A 135 28.94 -10.76 6.95
CA LYS A 135 28.50 -9.40 7.27
C LYS A 135 28.84 -8.44 6.14
N PRO A 136 27.87 -7.70 5.58
CA PRO A 136 28.18 -6.67 4.61
C PRO A 136 28.91 -5.50 5.29
N LYS A 137 29.60 -4.68 4.48
CA LYS A 137 30.12 -3.38 4.94
C LYS A 137 28.99 -2.54 5.55
N LEU A 138 29.32 -1.69 6.52
CA LEU A 138 28.30 -0.93 7.25
C LEU A 138 27.42 -0.05 6.33
N ASP A 139 28.01 0.65 5.34
CA ASP A 139 27.23 1.47 4.40
C ASP A 139 26.32 0.62 3.50
N ALA A 140 26.79 -0.56 3.08
CA ALA A 140 25.98 -1.52 2.33
C ALA A 140 24.83 -2.09 3.18
N SER A 141 25.07 -2.30 4.48
CA SER A 141 24.04 -2.71 5.44
C SER A 141 22.97 -1.65 5.64
N ASP A 142 23.35 -0.38 5.75
CA ASP A 142 22.40 0.73 5.91
C ASP A 142 21.51 0.82 4.65
N ALA A 143 22.09 0.63 3.45
CA ALA A 143 21.35 0.55 2.20
C ALA A 143 20.40 -0.67 2.13
N LEU A 144 20.84 -1.86 2.55
CA LEU A 144 19.98 -3.05 2.64
C LEU A 144 18.83 -2.84 3.63
N ALA A 145 19.07 -2.15 4.75
CA ALA A 145 18.04 -1.83 5.73
C ALA A 145 16.93 -0.94 5.14
N LEU A 146 17.28 0.02 4.28
CA LEU A 146 16.31 0.84 3.53
C LEU A 146 15.44 -0.03 2.62
N ALA A 147 16.07 -0.92 1.83
CA ALA A 147 15.37 -1.81 0.91
C ALA A 147 14.41 -2.77 1.65
N ILE A 148 14.86 -3.37 2.75
CA ILE A 148 14.05 -4.25 3.62
C ILE A 148 12.86 -3.49 4.18
N SER A 149 13.10 -2.29 4.72
CA SER A 149 12.06 -1.47 5.33
C SER A 149 10.94 -1.15 4.33
N HIS A 150 11.30 -0.76 3.11
CA HIS A 150 10.34 -0.56 2.03
C HIS A 150 9.61 -1.84 1.63
N ALA A 151 10.33 -2.96 1.56
CA ALA A 151 9.71 -4.25 1.23
C ALA A 151 8.62 -4.65 2.25
N HIS A 152 8.75 -4.27 3.52
CA HIS A 152 7.73 -4.49 4.54
C HIS A 152 6.53 -3.54 4.38
N THR A 153 6.75 -2.26 4.06
CA THR A 153 5.64 -1.29 3.89
C THR A 153 4.77 -1.62 2.67
N LEU A 154 5.33 -2.20 1.62
CA LEU A 154 4.57 -2.67 0.45
C LEU A 154 3.51 -3.73 0.81
N ASN A 155 3.80 -4.62 1.77
CA ASN A 155 2.81 -5.60 2.23
C ASN A 155 1.63 -4.91 2.94
N ALA A 156 1.93 -3.96 3.83
CA ALA A 156 0.92 -3.21 4.57
C ALA A 156 0.02 -2.42 3.62
N ARG A 157 0.60 -1.71 2.65
CA ARG A 157 -0.15 -0.97 1.63
C ARG A 157 -1.05 -1.88 0.80
N ARG A 158 -0.57 -3.05 0.40
CA ARG A 158 -1.37 -4.00 -0.39
C ARG A 158 -2.59 -4.53 0.36
N LEU A 159 -2.48 -4.74 1.68
CA LEU A 159 -3.60 -5.17 2.51
C LEU A 159 -4.66 -4.07 2.64
N VAL A 160 -4.23 -2.83 2.88
CA VAL A 160 -5.14 -1.66 2.94
C VAL A 160 -5.82 -1.44 1.60
N GLN A 161 -5.09 -1.51 0.48
CA GLN A 161 -5.66 -1.34 -0.86
C GLN A 161 -6.72 -2.41 -1.16
N LYS A 162 -6.46 -3.69 -0.84
CA LYS A 162 -7.45 -4.76 -1.03
C LYS A 162 -8.73 -4.52 -0.25
N GLN A 163 -8.65 -4.00 0.97
CA GLN A 163 -9.83 -3.67 1.78
C GLN A 163 -10.60 -2.50 1.15
N GLN A 164 -9.91 -1.46 0.68
CA GLN A 164 -10.52 -0.31 0.02
C GLN A 164 -11.21 -0.72 -1.30
N ASP A 165 -10.57 -1.56 -2.11
CA ASP A 165 -11.15 -2.06 -3.35
C ASP A 165 -12.42 -2.90 -3.08
N GLN A 166 -12.42 -3.71 -2.01
CA GLN A 166 -13.60 -4.48 -1.61
C GLN A 166 -14.75 -3.57 -1.13
N LEU A 167 -14.45 -2.52 -0.37
CA LEU A 167 -15.44 -1.54 0.07
C LEU A 167 -16.06 -0.80 -1.13
N GLN A 168 -15.26 -0.37 -2.09
CA GLN A 168 -15.78 0.27 -3.31
C GLN A 168 -16.66 -0.66 -4.16
N ILE A 169 -16.30 -1.94 -4.26
CA ILE A 169 -17.12 -2.94 -4.96
C ILE A 169 -18.45 -3.13 -4.23
N PHE A 170 -18.42 -3.17 -2.89
CA PHE A 170 -19.63 -3.27 -2.07
C PHE A 170 -20.54 -2.05 -2.29
N ASP A 171 -20.00 -0.83 -2.18
CA ASP A 171 -20.75 0.42 -2.36
C ASP A 171 -21.39 0.53 -3.76
N LYS A 172 -20.68 0.12 -4.81
CA LYS A 172 -21.23 0.08 -6.17
C LYS A 172 -22.38 -0.93 -6.30
N ARG A 173 -22.33 -2.06 -5.58
CA ARG A 173 -23.40 -3.06 -5.58
C ARG A 173 -24.63 -2.58 -4.81
N THR A 174 -24.45 -1.93 -3.66
CA THR A 174 -25.55 -1.33 -2.88
C THR A 174 -26.21 -0.19 -3.65
N GLN A 175 -25.43 0.72 -4.26
CA GLN A 175 -25.99 1.79 -5.10
C GLN A 175 -26.78 1.25 -6.30
N LYS A 176 -26.27 0.22 -6.98
CA LYS A 176 -26.99 -0.43 -8.09
C LYS A 176 -28.26 -1.14 -7.62
N GLY A 177 -28.23 -1.79 -6.45
CA GLY A 177 -29.40 -2.41 -5.83
C GLY A 177 -30.48 -1.39 -5.44
N LEU A 178 -30.07 -0.27 -4.84
CA LEU A 178 -30.96 0.85 -4.50
C LEU A 178 -31.59 1.45 -5.76
N ALA A 179 -30.80 1.74 -6.80
CA ALA A 179 -31.29 2.26 -8.08
C ALA A 179 -32.33 1.34 -8.74
N ASN A 180 -32.08 0.02 -8.74
CA ASN A 180 -33.03 -0.96 -9.27
C ASN A 180 -34.33 -1.02 -8.44
N THR A 181 -34.23 -0.89 -7.12
CA THR A 181 -35.40 -0.90 -6.23
C THR A 181 -36.25 0.34 -6.45
N SER A 182 -35.62 1.52 -6.57
CA SER A 182 -36.27 2.79 -6.90
C SER A 182 -36.96 2.75 -8.26
N ALA A 183 -36.30 2.17 -9.27
CA ALA A 183 -36.87 2.02 -10.61
C ALA A 183 -38.12 1.10 -10.61
N ASN A 184 -38.06 -0.01 -9.88
CA ASN A 184 -39.22 -0.91 -9.72
C ASN A 184 -40.37 -0.23 -8.95
N LEU A 185 -40.08 0.54 -7.90
CA LEU A 185 -41.08 1.33 -7.16
C LEU A 185 -41.73 2.41 -8.03
N ALA A 186 -40.96 3.09 -8.88
CA ALA A 186 -41.49 4.07 -9.83
C ALA A 186 -42.41 3.39 -10.87
N GLN A 187 -42.01 2.24 -11.42
CA GLN A 187 -42.86 1.46 -12.33
C GLN A 187 -44.16 0.96 -11.68
N LEU A 188 -44.11 0.57 -10.41
CA LEU A 188 -45.28 0.20 -9.61
C LEU A 188 -46.20 1.39 -9.30
N ALA A 189 -45.66 2.60 -9.16
CA ALA A 189 -46.43 3.82 -8.92
C ALA A 189 -47.10 4.35 -10.21
N ASP A 190 -46.45 4.17 -11.37
CA ASP A 190 -47.02 4.51 -12.68
C ASP A 190 -48.10 3.52 -13.13
N HIS A 191 -48.11 2.30 -12.59
CA HIS A 191 -49.28 1.43 -12.63
C HIS A 191 -50.31 1.90 -11.59
N ARG A 192 -51.02 3.00 -11.88
CA ARG A 192 -52.30 3.23 -11.22
C ARG A 192 -53.21 2.06 -11.60
N PRO A 193 -53.64 1.20 -10.66
CA PRO A 193 -54.66 0.21 -10.99
C PRO A 193 -55.85 0.98 -11.54
N ASN A 194 -56.31 0.61 -12.75
CA ASN A 194 -57.55 1.13 -13.27
C ASN A 194 -58.61 0.90 -12.20
N SER A 195 -59.41 1.93 -11.90
CA SER A 195 -60.45 1.92 -10.86
C SER A 195 -61.51 0.81 -11.04
N ALA A 196 -61.43 0.04 -12.13
CA ALA A 196 -62.24 -1.15 -12.39
C ALA A 196 -61.78 -2.41 -11.62
N ASP A 197 -60.51 -2.53 -11.22
CA ASP A 197 -59.98 -3.80 -10.66
C ASP A 197 -60.34 -4.05 -9.18
N PHE A 198 -60.94 -3.08 -8.49
CA PHE A 198 -61.35 -3.23 -7.08
C PHE A 198 -62.84 -3.40 -6.87
N THR A 199 -63.64 -3.48 -7.95
CA THR A 199 -65.11 -3.58 -7.85
C THR A 199 -65.62 -4.89 -7.23
N ASN A 200 -64.77 -5.90 -7.04
CA ASN A 200 -65.16 -7.22 -6.51
C ASN A 200 -64.57 -7.60 -5.15
N ILE A 201 -63.94 -6.68 -4.40
CA ILE A 201 -63.48 -6.98 -3.04
C ILE A 201 -64.62 -6.74 -2.04
N LYS A 202 -65.42 -7.77 -1.77
CA LYS A 202 -66.35 -7.78 -0.63
C LYS A 202 -65.60 -8.04 0.67
N ILE A 203 -65.48 -7.02 1.52
CA ILE A 203 -65.02 -7.17 2.90
C ILE A 203 -66.22 -7.61 3.74
N ASN A 204 -66.32 -8.91 4.02
CA ASN A 204 -67.27 -9.41 5.01
C ASN A 204 -66.59 -9.47 6.38
N ALA A 205 -67.29 -8.94 7.38
CA ALA A 205 -66.83 -8.77 8.75
C ALA A 205 -66.07 -9.99 9.29
N GLY A 206 -64.76 -9.80 9.52
CA GLY A 206 -64.03 -10.54 10.55
C GLY A 206 -63.24 -11.80 10.17
N ARG A 207 -63.14 -12.24 8.91
CA ARG A 207 -62.28 -13.39 8.56
C ARG A 207 -61.48 -13.22 7.27
N PHE A 208 -60.17 -12.98 7.40
CA PHE A 208 -59.20 -13.11 6.33
C PHE A 208 -58.85 -14.59 6.12
N LYS A 209 -59.07 -15.13 4.91
CA LYS A 209 -58.58 -16.44 4.49
C LYS A 209 -57.65 -16.27 3.30
N VAL A 210 -56.34 -16.45 3.50
CA VAL A 210 -55.33 -16.44 2.42
C VAL A 210 -55.33 -17.83 1.77
N LYS A 211 -55.56 -17.90 0.45
CA LYS A 211 -55.40 -19.14 -0.31
C LYS A 211 -53.91 -19.45 -0.50
N SER A 212 -53.55 -20.64 -0.03
CA SER A 212 -52.31 -21.41 -0.20
C SER A 212 -51.15 -20.78 -1.00
N GLY A 213 -50.18 -20.25 -0.26
CA GLY A 213 -48.79 -20.10 -0.68
C GLY A 213 -47.89 -20.29 0.54
N LYS A 214 -46.88 -21.16 0.43
CA LYS A 214 -45.90 -21.64 1.43
C LYS A 214 -45.97 -20.99 2.83
N ALA A 215 -46.16 -21.83 3.85
CA ALA A 215 -46.43 -21.53 5.26
C ALA A 215 -45.47 -20.54 5.98
N THR A 216 -44.34 -20.19 5.39
CA THR A 216 -43.33 -19.28 5.97
C THR A 216 -43.64 -17.78 5.82
N ASN A 217 -44.52 -17.38 4.90
CA ASN A 217 -44.86 -15.97 4.69
C ASN A 217 -46.09 -15.51 5.47
N ARG A 218 -46.94 -16.43 5.93
CA ARG A 218 -48.19 -16.11 6.63
C ARG A 218 -47.93 -15.55 8.02
N SER A 219 -47.04 -16.17 8.79
CA SER A 219 -46.69 -15.69 10.14
C SER A 219 -46.05 -14.31 10.11
N LYS A 220 -45.11 -14.07 9.18
CA LYS A 220 -44.46 -12.77 8.99
C LYS A 220 -45.44 -11.67 8.55
N LEU A 221 -46.44 -12.02 7.75
CA LEU A 221 -47.46 -11.08 7.31
C LEU A 221 -48.46 -10.76 8.43
N GLU A 222 -48.88 -11.77 9.21
CA GLU A 222 -49.76 -11.61 10.37
C GLU A 222 -49.10 -10.73 11.45
N GLU A 223 -47.81 -10.92 11.71
CA GLU A 223 -47.03 -10.11 12.65
C GLU A 223 -46.93 -8.63 12.21
N ARG A 224 -46.72 -8.42 10.90
CA ARG A 224 -46.60 -7.07 10.32
C ARG A 224 -47.93 -6.32 10.29
N ILE A 225 -49.04 -7.03 10.08
CA ILE A 225 -50.39 -6.45 10.19
C ILE A 225 -50.70 -6.08 11.64
N LYS A 226 -50.31 -6.90 12.62
CA LYS A 226 -50.45 -6.58 14.06
C LYS A 226 -49.71 -5.30 14.44
N GLN A 227 -48.45 -5.17 14.03
CA GLN A 227 -47.64 -3.98 14.30
C GLN A 227 -48.27 -2.70 13.72
N LEU A 228 -48.78 -2.76 12.48
CA LEU A 228 -49.41 -1.60 11.84
C LEU A 228 -50.71 -1.17 12.54
N LEU A 229 -51.47 -2.10 13.10
CA LEU A 229 -52.70 -1.80 13.83
C LEU A 229 -52.43 -1.21 15.22
N GLU A 230 -51.35 -1.63 15.90
CA GLU A 230 -50.92 -1.03 17.18
C GLU A 230 -50.38 0.39 17.01
N THR A 231 -49.70 0.66 15.89
CA THR A 231 -49.15 2.00 15.59
C THR A 231 -50.24 3.04 15.33
N ARG A 232 -51.47 2.61 14.98
CA ARG A 232 -52.61 3.48 14.67
C ARG A 232 -53.50 3.81 15.88
N LYS A 233 -53.20 3.24 17.06
CA LYS A 233 -53.91 3.50 18.34
C LYS A 233 -53.14 4.41 19.30
N LYS A 234 -52.02 4.99 18.86
CA LYS A 234 -51.36 6.16 19.48
C LYS A 234 -51.51 7.35 18.54
#